data_AF-A0A350R046-F1
#
_entry.id   AF-A0A350R046-F1
#
_cell.length_a   1.000
_cell.length_b   1.000
_cell.length_c   1.000
_cell.angle_alpha   90.00
_cell.angle_beta   90.00
_cell.angle_gamma   90.00
#
_symmetry.space_group_name_H-M   'P 1'
#
loop_
_entity.id
_entity.type
_entity.pdbx_description
1 polymer ?
#
loop_
_entity_poly.entity_id
_entity_poly.type
_entity_poly.pdbx_seq_one_letter_code
_entity_poly.pdbx_strand_id
1 'polypeptide(L)'
;QTRWESAHSSLLSTYRTNPIGYRSTPGFVYDFGALGLEGDPRKARFEALRDADLNLLKEFYEKEIKPKAKLLSIVGDSARIDLDKLSEFGPVQKVTAEDLFNR
;
A
#
# COMPACT_ATOMS: atom_id res chain seq x y z
N GLN A 1 10.80 -23.18 3.53
CA GLN A 1 10.78 -21.76 3.12
C GLN A 1 9.84 -21.01 4.05
N THR A 2 10.31 -19.94 4.70
CA THR A 2 9.48 -19.11 5.58
C THR A 2 8.54 -18.20 4.76
N ARG A 3 7.46 -17.68 5.39
CA ARG A 3 6.55 -16.71 4.71
C ARG A 3 7.31 -15.48 4.19
N TRP A 4 8.33 -15.04 4.94
CA TRP A 4 9.22 -13.95 4.55
C TRP A 4 10.00 -14.27 3.27
N GLU A 5 10.73 -15.39 3.23
CA GLU A 5 11.53 -15.78 2.07
C GLU A 5 10.70 -15.91 0.79
N SER A 6 9.46 -16.41 0.91
CA SER A 6 8.54 -16.51 -0.22
C SER A 6 8.15 -15.11 -0.75
N ALA A 7 7.69 -14.22 0.13
CA ALA A 7 7.31 -12.86 -0.24
C ALA A 7 8.49 -12.05 -0.79
N HIS A 8 9.66 -12.15 -0.15
CA HIS A 8 10.89 -11.49 -0.56
C HIS A 8 11.33 -11.92 -1.97
N SER A 9 11.35 -13.23 -2.23
CA SER A 9 11.65 -13.78 -3.57
C SER A 9 10.63 -13.33 -4.62
N SER A 10 9.33 -13.32 -4.29
CA SER A 10 8.29 -12.84 -5.21
C SER A 10 8.45 -11.36 -5.57
N LEU A 11 8.79 -10.51 -4.61
CA LEU A 11 9.04 -9.08 -4.88
C LEU A 11 10.27 -8.89 -5.77
N LEU A 12 11.38 -9.60 -5.50
CA LEU A 12 12.57 -9.57 -6.35
C LEU A 12 12.30 -10.07 -7.77
N SER A 13 11.46 -11.11 -7.91
CA SER A 13 11.01 -11.62 -9.21
C SER A 13 10.20 -10.57 -9.99
N THR A 14 9.33 -9.81 -9.31
CA THR A 14 8.51 -8.76 -9.93
C THR A 14 9.36 -7.68 -10.62
N TYR A 15 10.49 -7.30 -10.02
CA TYR A 15 11.43 -6.36 -10.66
C TYR A 15 11.99 -6.88 -11.99
N ARG A 16 12.09 -8.21 -12.16
CA ARG A 16 12.59 -8.85 -13.39
C ARG A 16 11.50 -9.03 -14.43
N THR A 17 10.28 -9.33 -13.99
CA THR A 17 9.16 -9.70 -14.89
C THR A 17 8.28 -8.53 -15.28
N ASN A 18 8.37 -7.39 -14.58
CA ASN A 18 7.54 -6.21 -14.82
C ASN A 18 8.36 -4.94 -15.16
N PRO A 19 9.02 -4.89 -16.33
CA PRO A 19 9.65 -3.67 -16.81
C PRO A 19 8.60 -2.61 -17.18
N ILE A 20 9.00 -1.33 -17.15
CA ILE A 20 8.15 -0.24 -17.61
C ILE A 20 7.93 -0.40 -19.12
N GLY A 21 6.68 -0.58 -19.53
CA GLY A 21 6.31 -0.63 -20.94
C GLY A 21 6.48 0.73 -21.60
N TYR A 22 6.94 0.75 -22.86
CA TYR A 22 7.26 1.98 -23.60
C TYR A 22 6.15 3.05 -23.55
N ARG A 23 4.89 2.65 -23.68
CA ARG A 23 3.73 3.58 -23.66
C ARG A 23 3.47 4.20 -22.28
N SER A 24 3.93 3.56 -21.21
CA SER A 24 3.75 4.02 -19.83
C SER A 24 4.90 4.91 -19.36
N THR A 25 6.04 4.92 -20.06
CA THR A 25 7.24 5.68 -19.67
C THR A 25 6.96 7.16 -19.38
N PRO A 26 6.21 7.91 -20.20
CA PRO A 26 5.93 9.32 -19.89
C PRO A 26 5.15 9.50 -18.59
N GLY A 27 4.20 8.61 -18.29
CA GLY A 27 3.44 8.62 -17.05
C GLY A 27 4.34 8.35 -15.84
N PHE A 28 5.21 7.34 -15.92
CA PHE A 28 6.17 7.06 -14.84
C PHE A 28 7.13 8.23 -14.58
N VAL A 29 7.64 8.88 -15.61
CA VAL A 29 8.52 10.06 -15.45
C VAL A 29 7.78 11.20 -14.78
N TYR A 30 6.53 11.47 -15.20
CA TYR A 30 5.68 12.47 -14.57
C TYR A 30 5.42 12.15 -13.09
N ASP A 31 5.04 10.91 -12.77
CA ASP A 31 4.75 10.48 -11.41
C ASP A 31 5.97 10.62 -10.50
N PHE A 32 7.16 10.27 -10.98
CA PHE A 32 8.40 10.43 -10.20
C PHE A 32 8.71 11.90 -9.92
N GLY A 33 8.51 12.78 -10.90
CA GLY A 33 8.63 14.22 -10.71
C GLY A 33 7.60 14.77 -9.72
N ALA A 34 6.35 14.33 -9.81
CA ALA A 34 5.29 14.73 -8.88
C ALA A 34 5.55 14.27 -7.43
N LEU A 35 6.27 13.17 -7.26
CA LEU A 35 6.73 12.67 -5.97
C LEU A 35 8.04 13.33 -5.48
N GLY A 36 8.61 14.26 -6.25
CA GLY A 36 9.86 14.94 -5.91
C GLY A 36 11.12 14.07 -5.99
N LEU A 37 11.09 13.01 -6.80
CA LEU A 37 12.24 12.11 -6.97
C LEU A 37 13.17 12.62 -8.09
N GLU A 38 14.48 12.54 -7.88
CA GLU A 38 15.49 13.04 -8.83
C GLU A 38 15.70 12.15 -10.07
N GLY A 39 15.02 11.00 -10.17
CA GLY A 39 15.15 10.06 -11.28
C GLY A 39 14.40 8.75 -11.04
N ASP A 40 14.69 7.72 -11.85
CA ASP A 40 14.09 6.38 -11.68
C ASP A 40 14.57 5.74 -10.36
N PRO A 41 13.70 5.57 -9.35
CA PRO A 41 14.10 5.04 -8.06
C PRO A 41 14.22 3.50 -8.07
N ARG A 42 13.82 2.82 -9.14
CA ARG A 42 13.70 1.35 -9.19
C ARG A 42 15.01 0.64 -8.92
N LYS A 43 16.13 1.13 -9.46
CA LYS A 43 17.44 0.52 -9.24
C LYS A 43 17.83 0.55 -7.76
N ALA A 44 17.78 1.73 -7.15
CA ALA A 44 18.09 1.91 -5.72
C ALA A 44 17.14 1.09 -4.83
N ARG A 45 15.84 1.06 -5.16
CA ARG A 45 14.84 0.26 -4.44
C ARG A 45 15.10 -1.24 -4.56
N PHE A 46 15.53 -1.72 -5.73
CA PHE A 46 15.87 -3.12 -5.92
C PHE A 46 17.10 -3.52 -5.09
N GLU A 47 18.15 -2.69 -5.11
CA GLU A 47 19.36 -2.92 -4.31
C GLU A 47 19.03 -2.96 -2.81
N ALA A 48 18.26 -1.99 -2.32
CA ALA A 48 17.80 -1.95 -0.94
C ALA A 48 16.91 -3.16 -0.57
N LEU A 49 16.00 -3.57 -1.46
CA LEU A 49 15.13 -4.72 -1.21
C LEU A 49 15.91 -6.03 -1.21
N ARG A 50 16.90 -6.20 -2.10
CA ARG A 50 17.72 -7.41 -2.17
C ARG A 50 18.45 -7.68 -0.85
N ASP A 51 18.89 -6.62 -0.19
CA ASP A 51 19.65 -6.68 1.06
C ASP A 51 18.74 -6.58 2.31
N ALA A 52 17.41 -6.44 2.13
CA ALA A 52 16.44 -6.37 3.21
C ALA A 52 16.25 -7.72 3.90
N ASP A 53 16.03 -7.68 5.22
CA ASP A 53 15.75 -8.85 6.05
C ASP A 53 14.42 -8.72 6.81
N LEU A 54 14.08 -9.77 7.56
CA LEU A 54 12.86 -9.79 8.36
C LEU A 54 12.87 -8.77 9.51
N ASN A 55 14.05 -8.39 10.01
CA ASN A 55 14.15 -7.40 11.09
C ASN A 55 13.78 -6.02 10.59
N LEU A 56 14.27 -5.63 9.41
CA LEU A 56 13.90 -4.38 8.75
C LEU A 56 12.38 -4.29 8.54
N LEU A 57 11.73 -5.40 8.14
CA LEU A 57 10.26 -5.44 8.02
C LEU A 57 9.58 -5.22 9.38
N LYS A 58 10.08 -5.84 10.45
CA LYS A 58 9.51 -5.67 11.80
C LYS A 58 9.66 -4.24 12.29
N GLU A 59 10.84 -3.63 12.11
CA GLU A 59 11.10 -2.24 12.48
C GLU A 59 10.17 -1.28 11.73
N PHE A 60 10.00 -1.48 10.42
CA PHE A 60 9.05 -0.71 9.63
C PHE A 60 7.63 -0.86 10.16
N TYR A 61 7.19 -2.08 10.48
CA TYR A 61 5.86 -2.30 11.05
C TYR A 61 5.69 -1.58 12.39
N GLU A 62 6.66 -1.69 13.29
CA GLU A 62 6.60 -1.10 14.62
C GLU A 62 6.61 0.43 14.59
N LYS A 63 7.37 1.03 13.68
CA LYS A 63 7.49 2.48 13.55
C LYS A 63 6.37 3.10 12.73
N GLU A 64 6.04 2.51 11.59
CA GLU A 64 5.21 3.17 10.58
C GLU A 64 3.77 2.67 10.51
N ILE A 65 3.48 1.45 10.97
CA ILE A 65 2.15 0.85 10.85
C ILE A 65 1.46 0.71 12.21
N LYS A 66 2.14 0.11 13.19
CA LYS A 66 1.59 -0.19 14.52
C LYS A 66 1.00 1.02 15.26
N PRO A 67 1.63 2.21 15.27
CA PRO A 67 1.10 3.35 16.02
C PRO A 67 -0.02 4.10 15.29
N LYS A 68 -0.21 3.88 13.98
CA LYS A 68 -1.21 4.61 13.19
C LYS A 68 -2.58 3.97 13.37
N ALA A 69 -3.59 4.81 13.64
CA ALA A 69 -4.98 4.37 13.69
C ALA A 69 -5.39 3.77 12.34
N LYS A 70 -6.12 2.66 12.37
CA LYS A 70 -6.59 1.98 11.16
C LYS A 70 -7.94 2.55 10.76
N LEU A 71 -8.02 3.08 9.54
CA LEU A 71 -9.29 3.45 8.92
C LEU A 71 -9.80 2.27 8.09
N LEU A 72 -11.03 1.82 8.36
CA LEU A 72 -11.69 0.75 7.64
C LEU A 72 -12.91 1.32 6.92
N SER A 73 -12.88 1.31 5.59
CA SER A 73 -14.01 1.71 4.76
C SER A 73 -14.74 0.46 4.26
N ILE A 74 -16.02 0.33 4.63
CA ILE A 74 -16.86 -0.80 4.24
C ILE A 74 -17.90 -0.30 3.26
N VAL A 75 -17.93 -0.88 2.05
CA VAL A 75 -18.92 -0.57 1.03
C VAL A 75 -19.85 -1.76 0.89
N GLY A 76 -21.15 -1.54 1.12
CA GLY A 76 -22.15 -2.58 1.01
C GLY A 76 -23.52 -2.13 1.48
N ASP A 77 -24.49 -3.05 1.41
CA ASP A 77 -25.83 -2.82 1.92
C ASP A 77 -25.81 -2.76 3.45
N SER A 78 -26.10 -1.57 4.00
CA SER A 78 -26.13 -1.35 5.45
C SER A 78 -27.15 -2.22 6.18
N ALA A 79 -28.21 -2.71 5.51
CA ALA A 79 -29.18 -3.60 6.13
C ALA A 79 -28.62 -5.01 6.42
N ARG A 80 -27.51 -5.38 5.77
CA ARG A 80 -26.83 -6.67 5.95
C ARG A 80 -25.61 -6.58 6.86
N ILE A 81 -25.31 -5.39 7.36
CA ILE A 81 -24.14 -5.10 8.20
C ILE A 81 -24.63 -4.74 9.60
N ASP A 82 -24.10 -5.44 10.59
CA ASP A 82 -24.38 -5.17 12.00
C ASP A 82 -23.51 -3.98 12.47
N LEU A 83 -24.09 -2.78 12.39
CA LEU A 83 -23.42 -1.53 12.75
C LEU A 83 -23.14 -1.42 14.26
N ASP A 84 -23.97 -2.08 15.08
CA ASP A 84 -23.79 -2.10 16.53
C ASP A 84 -22.54 -2.88 16.90
N LYS A 85 -22.33 -4.04 16.28
CA LYS A 85 -21.07 -4.81 16.43
C LYS A 85 -19.85 -4.06 15.92
N LEU A 86 -19.98 -3.27 14.84
CA LEU A 86 -18.86 -2.47 14.34
C LEU A 86 -18.46 -1.35 15.31
N SER A 87 -19.43 -0.81 16.04
CA SER A 87 -19.21 0.25 17.02
C SER A 87 -18.39 -0.23 18.24
N GLU A 88 -18.32 -1.54 18.49
CA GLU A 88 -17.43 -2.12 19.50
C GLU A 88 -15.94 -1.97 19.16
N PHE A 89 -15.60 -1.89 17.86
CA PHE A 89 -14.22 -1.80 17.39
C PHE A 89 -13.72 -0.36 17.21
N GLY A 90 -14.64 0.62 17.13
CA GLY A 90 -14.31 2.02 16.96
C GLY A 90 -15.49 2.87 16.49
N PRO A 91 -15.30 4.19 16.34
CA PRO A 91 -16.35 5.08 15.86
C PRO A 91 -16.75 4.74 14.42
N VAL A 92 -18.05 4.51 14.20
CA VAL A 92 -18.60 4.22 12.88
C VAL A 92 -19.21 5.48 12.30
N GLN A 93 -18.73 5.90 11.13
CA GLN A 93 -19.32 6.99 10.36
C GLN A 93 -19.99 6.42 9.12
N LYS A 94 -21.31 6.67 8.99
CA LYS A 94 -22.02 6.39 7.75
C LYS A 94 -21.77 7.54 6.78
N VAL A 95 -21.28 7.21 5.59
CA VAL A 95 -21.02 8.18 4.51
C VAL A 95 -21.96 7.85 3.37
N THR A 96 -22.64 8.86 2.84
CA THR A 96 -23.57 8.73 1.70
C THR A 96 -22.87 9.05 0.38
N ALA A 97 -23.50 8.73 -0.75
CA ALA A 97 -22.93 9.04 -2.05
C ALA A 97 -22.81 10.57 -2.26
N GLU A 98 -23.79 11.31 -1.74
CA GLU A 98 -23.83 12.78 -1.77
C GLU A 98 -22.64 13.40 -1.01
N ASP A 99 -22.21 12.78 0.08
CA ASP A 99 -21.01 13.21 0.84
C ASP A 99 -19.70 12.96 0.08
N LEU A 100 -19.67 11.91 -0.77
CA LEU A 100 -18.48 11.50 -1.52
C LEU A 100 -18.33 12.24 -2.85
N PHE A 101 -19.44 12.58 -3.49
CA PHE A 101 -19.48 13.19 -4.82
C PHE A 101 -19.98 14.63 -4.75
N ASN A 102 -19.40 15.42 -3.85
CA ASN A 102 -19.73 16.83 -3.65
C ASN A 102 -19.12 17.79 -4.70
N ARG A 103 -18.94 17.33 -5.94
CA ARG A 103 -18.45 18.13 -7.07
C ARG A 103 -19.54 18.40 -8.10
#